data_AF-A0A940IJ32-F1
#
_entry.id   AF-A0A940IJ32-F1
#
_cell.length_a   1.000
_cell.length_b   1.000
_cell.length_c   1.000
_cell.angle_alpha   90.00
_cell.angle_beta   90.00
_cell.angle_gamma   90.00
#
_symmetry.space_group_name_H-M   'P 1'
#
loop_
_entity.id
_entity.type
_entity.pdbx_description
1 polymer ?
#
loop_
_entity_poly.entity_id
_entity_poly.type
_entity_poly.pdbx_seq_one_letter_code
_entity_poly.pdbx_strand_id
1 'polypeptide(L)'
;MILKALYDYYRRCEDLPAFGMEQKEIGFIIVIDRNGNFLRFEDRRIDRKSAQQFLVKKGVGRTSSPIANYLYDKSEYVFGYSDKGDIESVRKCFDVFKAKVTEIHERFPDNDAVDAVYSFYKREPSSIIESMQHDPLWTDLVKNLNKKYSIFSFLLEGDTDIVACKKEIIASESYGDAADEKICLILGKHSKIVEVTTATMISGSQATAKLVSFQVSSGYDSYGKVKGYNAPISEEAEFAYTT
;
A
#
# COMPACT_ATOMS: atom_id res chain seq x y z
N MET A 1 -26.10 -5.23 -15.06
CA MET A 1 -24.66 -5.55 -15.17
C MET A 1 -24.08 -5.65 -13.77
N ILE A 2 -23.37 -6.73 -13.42
CA ILE A 2 -22.89 -6.99 -12.05
C ILE A 2 -21.99 -5.87 -11.50
N LEU A 3 -21.08 -5.32 -12.32
CA LEU A 3 -20.16 -4.26 -11.88
C LEU A 3 -20.88 -2.97 -11.50
N LYS A 4 -21.97 -2.63 -12.20
CA LYS A 4 -22.81 -1.47 -11.85
C LYS A 4 -23.52 -1.69 -10.51
N ALA A 5 -24.03 -2.89 -10.27
CA ALA A 5 -24.67 -3.22 -8.99
C ALA A 5 -23.69 -3.13 -7.81
N LEU A 6 -22.44 -3.59 -7.99
CA LEU A 6 -21.36 -3.46 -7.00
C LEU A 6 -20.97 -1.99 -6.78
N TYR A 7 -20.78 -1.22 -7.85
CA TYR A 7 -20.54 0.22 -7.77
C TYR A 7 -21.65 0.95 -7.00
N ASP A 8 -22.92 0.66 -7.33
CA ASP A 8 -24.07 1.28 -6.67
C ASP A 8 -24.18 0.83 -5.20
N TYR A 9 -23.76 -0.39 -4.87
CA TYR A 9 -23.67 -0.86 -3.48
C TYR A 9 -22.61 -0.08 -2.69
N TYR A 10 -21.40 0.06 -3.23
CA TYR A 10 -20.35 0.87 -2.62
C TYR A 10 -20.83 2.29 -2.34
N ARG A 11 -21.54 2.91 -3.28
CA ARG A 11 -22.10 4.25 -3.15
C ARG A 11 -23.18 4.41 -2.06
N ARG A 12 -23.81 3.32 -1.63
CA ARG A 12 -24.86 3.32 -0.60
C ARG A 12 -24.34 2.92 0.78
N CYS A 13 -23.15 2.32 0.87
CA CYS A 13 -22.58 1.86 2.13
C CYS A 13 -21.72 2.96 2.74
N GLU A 14 -21.97 3.32 4.00
CA GLU A 14 -21.28 4.42 4.68
C GLU A 14 -19.95 3.98 5.33
N ASP A 15 -19.79 2.68 5.60
CA ASP A 15 -18.65 2.13 6.35
C ASP A 15 -17.50 1.62 5.46
N LEU A 16 -17.49 1.97 4.17
CA LEU A 16 -16.44 1.55 3.23
C LEU A 16 -15.32 2.59 3.11
N PRO A 17 -14.07 2.16 2.87
CA PRO A 17 -12.96 3.06 2.58
C PRO A 17 -13.30 4.05 1.46
N ALA A 18 -12.98 5.32 1.68
CA ALA A 18 -13.10 6.34 0.65
C ALA A 18 -12.18 6.04 -0.54
N PHE A 19 -12.48 6.61 -1.70
CA PHE A 19 -11.66 6.44 -2.90
C PHE A 19 -10.17 6.69 -2.63
N GLY A 20 -9.33 5.72 -3.00
CA GLY A 20 -7.88 5.77 -2.75
C GLY A 20 -7.43 5.22 -1.40
N MET A 21 -8.34 4.66 -0.59
CA MET A 21 -8.06 4.10 0.74
C MET A 21 -8.27 2.58 0.78
N GLU A 22 -7.62 1.88 1.71
CA GLU A 22 -7.89 0.47 2.01
C GLU A 22 -7.83 0.20 3.52
N GLN A 23 -8.58 -0.80 3.98
CA GLN A 23 -8.34 -1.40 5.30
C GLN A 23 -7.18 -2.40 5.18
N LYS A 24 -6.05 -2.11 5.84
CA LYS A 24 -4.85 -2.92 5.76
C LYS A 24 -4.51 -3.59 7.09
N GLU A 25 -4.29 -4.89 7.07
CA GLU A 25 -3.69 -5.61 8.19
C GLU A 25 -2.20 -5.24 8.32
N ILE A 26 -1.84 -4.60 9.44
CA ILE A 26 -0.45 -4.23 9.77
C ILE A 26 -0.11 -4.88 11.10
N GLY A 27 0.78 -5.88 11.05
CA GLY A 27 1.09 -6.72 12.21
C GLY A 27 2.12 -6.14 13.16
N PHE A 28 2.99 -5.25 12.70
CA PHE A 28 4.10 -4.74 13.51
C PHE A 28 4.27 -3.24 13.33
N ILE A 29 4.47 -2.54 14.42
CA ILE A 29 4.68 -1.09 14.43
C ILE A 29 6.08 -0.79 14.95
N ILE A 30 6.79 0.10 14.26
CA ILE A 30 8.09 0.63 14.66
C ILE A 30 7.82 1.92 15.41
N VAL A 31 7.99 1.89 16.73
CA VAL A 31 7.84 3.09 17.55
C VAL A 31 9.13 3.88 17.53
N ILE A 32 9.03 5.16 17.17
CA ILE A 32 10.16 6.08 17.07
C ILE A 32 9.94 7.32 17.94
N ASP A 33 11.02 7.92 18.43
CA ASP A 33 10.97 9.24 19.05
C ASP A 33 10.91 10.38 18.01
N ARG A 34 10.81 11.63 18.47
CA ARG A 34 10.79 12.82 17.60
C ARG A 34 12.07 13.04 16.79
N ASN A 35 13.19 12.46 17.21
CA ASN A 35 14.45 12.50 16.47
C ASN A 35 14.57 11.30 15.51
N GLY A 36 13.51 10.50 15.38
CA GLY A 36 13.47 9.28 14.60
C GLY A 36 14.26 8.11 15.20
N ASN A 37 14.69 8.15 16.46
CA ASN A 37 15.38 7.00 17.08
C ASN A 37 14.38 5.85 17.24
N PHE A 38 14.81 4.63 16.91
CA PHE A 38 14.04 3.43 17.24
C PHE A 38 13.94 3.27 18.76
N LEU A 39 12.72 3.02 19.25
CA LEU A 39 12.47 2.77 20.66
C LEU A 39 12.11 1.31 20.93
N ARG A 40 11.14 0.79 20.17
CA ARG A 40 10.64 -0.59 20.30
C ARG A 40 9.79 -1.01 19.11
N PHE A 41 9.55 -2.31 18.99
CA PHE A 41 8.43 -2.82 18.21
C PHE A 41 7.15 -2.92 19.04
N GLU A 42 6.00 -2.78 18.40
CA GLU A 42 4.70 -3.18 18.95
C GLU A 42 4.06 -4.24 18.07
N ASP A 43 3.57 -5.30 18.71
CA ASP A 43 2.82 -6.37 18.05
C ASP A 43 1.34 -6.00 17.97
N ARG A 44 0.80 -5.97 16.75
CA ARG A 44 -0.61 -5.68 16.44
C ARG A 44 -1.33 -6.88 15.84
N ARG A 45 -0.75 -8.08 15.96
CA ARG A 45 -1.41 -9.33 15.59
C ARG A 45 -2.58 -9.60 16.53
N ILE A 46 -3.69 -10.05 15.96
CA ILE A 46 -4.86 -10.52 16.73
C ILE A 46 -4.69 -12.01 17.00
N ASP A 47 -4.18 -12.75 16.01
CA ASP A 47 -3.90 -14.18 16.10
C ASP A 47 -2.75 -14.58 15.15
N ARG A 48 -2.58 -15.89 14.90
CA ARG A 48 -1.51 -16.41 14.02
C ARG A 48 -1.73 -16.18 12.52
N LYS A 49 -2.86 -15.60 12.12
CA LYS A 49 -3.31 -15.42 10.73
C LYS A 49 -3.73 -13.99 10.42
N SER A 50 -4.11 -13.20 11.41
CA SER A 50 -4.67 -11.85 11.25
C SER A 50 -3.99 -10.81 12.15
N ALA A 51 -4.14 -9.54 11.77
CA ALA A 51 -3.67 -8.39 12.54
C ALA A 51 -4.69 -7.26 12.54
N GLN A 52 -4.48 -6.28 13.41
CA GLN A 52 -5.28 -5.06 13.45
C GLN A 52 -5.33 -4.41 12.06
N GLN A 53 -6.53 -3.97 11.69
CA GLN A 53 -6.76 -3.23 10.46
C GLN A 53 -6.59 -1.73 10.68
N PHE A 54 -5.93 -1.10 9.71
CA PHE A 54 -5.67 0.32 9.68
C PHE A 54 -6.20 0.89 8.36
N LEU A 55 -6.93 2.01 8.44
CA LEU A 55 -7.37 2.74 7.26
C LEU A 55 -6.19 3.54 6.72
N VAL A 56 -5.59 3.06 5.65
CA VAL A 56 -4.40 3.64 5.02
C VAL A 56 -4.68 3.94 3.55
N LYS A 57 -3.76 4.67 2.92
CA LYS A 57 -3.79 4.84 1.48
C LYS A 57 -3.67 3.48 0.77
N LYS A 58 -4.48 3.26 -0.27
CA LYS A 58 -4.53 1.99 -1.02
C LYS A 58 -3.14 1.63 -1.54
N GLY A 59 -2.73 0.39 -1.26
CA GLY A 59 -1.44 -0.12 -1.68
C GLY A 59 -1.30 -0.20 -3.20
N VAL A 60 -0.07 -0.09 -3.67
CA VAL A 60 0.25 -0.15 -5.10
C VAL A 60 0.46 -1.59 -5.56
N GLY A 61 -0.10 -1.93 -6.72
CA GLY A 61 0.18 -3.21 -7.37
C GLY A 61 1.61 -3.25 -7.91
N ARG A 62 2.41 -4.22 -7.49
CA ARG A 62 3.80 -4.38 -7.95
C ARG A 62 3.86 -5.27 -9.19
N THR A 63 4.18 -4.68 -10.34
CA THR A 63 4.46 -5.41 -11.59
C THR A 63 5.97 -5.39 -11.84
N SER A 64 6.68 -6.43 -11.40
CA SER A 64 8.14 -6.68 -11.54
C SER A 64 9.12 -5.61 -11.01
N SER A 65 8.76 -4.33 -10.94
CA SER A 65 9.57 -3.23 -10.45
C SER A 65 9.20 -2.90 -9.00
N PRO A 66 10.18 -2.51 -8.16
CA PRO A 66 9.92 -2.11 -6.79
C PRO A 66 9.13 -0.80 -6.76
N ILE A 67 8.01 -0.80 -6.04
CA ILE A 67 7.18 0.38 -5.78
C ILE A 67 6.77 0.34 -4.31
N ALA A 68 7.07 1.41 -3.59
CA ALA A 68 6.76 1.54 -2.17
C ALA A 68 5.30 1.96 -1.96
N ASN A 69 4.70 1.37 -0.93
CA ASN A 69 3.44 1.85 -0.38
C ASN A 69 3.66 3.12 0.47
N TYR A 70 2.57 3.76 0.85
CA TYR A 70 2.60 5.07 1.51
C TYR A 70 2.76 4.93 3.02
N LEU A 71 4.01 4.95 3.52
CA LEU A 71 4.40 4.87 4.95
C LEU A 71 4.11 3.54 5.65
N TYR A 72 3.87 2.47 4.90
CA TYR A 72 3.80 1.10 5.42
C TYR A 72 4.32 0.11 4.38
N ASP A 73 5.00 -0.97 4.75
CA ASP A 73 5.41 -2.00 3.77
C ASP A 73 5.98 -3.26 4.45
N LYS A 74 6.49 -4.21 3.67
CA LYS A 74 7.29 -5.33 4.18
C LYS A 74 8.65 -4.86 4.72
N SER A 75 9.28 -5.68 5.55
CA SER A 75 10.60 -5.41 6.15
C SER A 75 11.68 -5.02 5.14
N GLU A 76 11.65 -5.63 3.96
CA GLU A 76 12.60 -5.38 2.86
C GLU A 76 12.56 -3.93 2.38
N TYR A 77 11.38 -3.31 2.43
CA TYR A 77 11.16 -1.92 2.05
C TYR A 77 11.38 -1.00 3.25
N VAL A 78 10.82 -1.32 4.42
CA VAL A 78 10.81 -0.39 5.56
C VAL A 78 12.19 -0.26 6.22
N PHE A 79 12.92 -1.35 6.39
CA PHE A 79 14.23 -1.33 7.07
C PHE A 79 15.30 -2.17 6.35
N GLY A 80 15.06 -2.58 5.11
CA GLY A 80 16.08 -3.21 4.27
C GLY A 80 16.48 -4.61 4.74
N TYR A 81 15.57 -5.34 5.39
CA TYR A 81 15.86 -6.67 5.94
C TYR A 81 14.98 -7.76 5.31
N SER A 82 15.62 -8.86 4.93
CA SER A 82 14.98 -10.09 4.42
C SER A 82 15.75 -11.33 4.88
N ASP A 83 15.04 -12.42 5.16
CA ASP A 83 15.63 -13.73 5.43
C ASP A 83 15.96 -14.51 4.14
N LYS A 84 15.36 -14.13 3.02
CA LYS A 84 15.38 -14.88 1.75
C LYS A 84 15.69 -14.04 0.50
N GLY A 85 15.66 -12.72 0.62
CA GLY A 85 15.90 -11.79 -0.48
C GLY A 85 17.37 -11.68 -0.82
N ASP A 86 17.67 -11.57 -2.12
CA ASP A 86 18.98 -11.12 -2.59
C ASP A 86 19.26 -9.69 -2.12
N ILE A 87 20.52 -9.40 -1.81
CA ILE A 87 20.99 -8.12 -1.25
C ILE A 87 20.66 -6.96 -2.20
N GLU A 88 20.84 -7.14 -3.51
CA GLU A 88 20.60 -6.08 -4.49
C GLU A 88 19.10 -5.75 -4.60
N SER A 89 18.25 -6.78 -4.62
CA SER A 89 16.79 -6.62 -4.64
C SER A 89 16.27 -5.94 -3.38
N VAL A 90 16.75 -6.34 -2.20
CA VAL A 90 16.33 -5.74 -0.91
C VAL A 90 16.76 -4.27 -0.86
N ARG A 91 17.98 -3.96 -1.29
CA ARG A 91 18.47 -2.58 -1.39
C ARG A 91 17.58 -1.73 -2.29
N LYS A 92 17.22 -2.23 -3.48
CA LYS A 92 16.30 -1.53 -4.40
C LYS A 92 14.93 -1.25 -3.76
N CYS A 93 14.37 -2.21 -3.03
CA CYS A 93 13.11 -2.03 -2.32
C CYS A 93 13.20 -0.96 -1.24
N PHE A 94 14.27 -1.02 -0.43
CA PHE A 94 14.56 -0.05 0.62
C PHE A 94 14.77 1.36 0.08
N ASP A 95 15.55 1.52 -1.00
CA ASP A 95 15.84 2.80 -1.62
C ASP A 95 14.55 3.46 -2.17
N VAL A 96 13.65 2.67 -2.77
CA VAL A 96 12.35 3.17 -3.25
C VAL A 96 11.45 3.61 -2.09
N PHE A 97 11.45 2.88 -0.97
CA PHE A 97 10.70 3.29 0.21
C PHE A 97 11.25 4.57 0.83
N LYS A 98 12.58 4.67 0.98
CA LYS A 98 13.24 5.88 1.47
C LYS A 98 12.97 7.08 0.58
N ALA A 99 13.00 6.92 -0.75
CA ALA A 99 12.65 7.97 -1.69
C ALA A 99 11.19 8.44 -1.52
N LYS A 100 10.26 7.50 -1.33
CA LYS A 100 8.85 7.81 -1.06
C LYS A 100 8.68 8.58 0.26
N VAL A 101 9.40 8.22 1.31
CA VAL A 101 9.40 8.96 2.58
C VAL A 101 9.92 10.39 2.40
N THR A 102 11.00 10.58 1.65
CA THR A 102 11.53 11.92 1.33
C THR A 102 10.49 12.77 0.58
N GLU A 103 9.83 12.22 -0.44
CA GLU A 103 8.76 12.92 -1.17
C GLU A 103 7.61 13.36 -0.26
N ILE A 104 7.23 12.50 0.70
CA ILE A 104 6.18 12.82 1.68
C ILE A 104 6.65 13.92 2.64
N HIS A 105 7.90 13.87 3.09
CA HIS A 105 8.50 14.90 3.94
C HIS A 105 8.55 16.27 3.27
N GLU A 106 8.99 16.33 2.01
CA GLU A 106 9.00 17.56 1.21
C GLU A 106 7.61 18.17 1.03
N ARG A 107 6.58 17.31 0.95
CA ARG A 107 5.18 17.73 0.84
C ARG A 107 4.57 18.20 2.16
N PHE A 108 5.06 17.68 3.28
CA PHE A 108 4.54 17.94 4.63
C PHE A 108 5.67 18.34 5.58
N PRO A 109 6.38 19.45 5.32
CA PRO A 109 7.58 19.83 6.09
C PRO A 109 7.28 20.15 7.56
N ASP A 110 6.04 20.55 7.88
CA ASP A 110 5.62 20.91 9.24
C ASP A 110 4.97 19.73 10.01
N ASN A 111 5.00 18.51 9.46
CA ASN A 111 4.43 17.34 10.13
C ASN A 111 5.49 16.60 10.95
N ASP A 112 5.47 16.77 12.28
CA ASP A 112 6.41 16.17 13.22
C ASP A 112 6.58 14.64 13.05
N ALA A 113 5.49 13.92 12.77
CA ALA A 113 5.56 12.46 12.62
C ALA A 113 6.24 12.06 11.31
N VAL A 114 6.00 12.80 10.22
CA VAL A 114 6.71 12.59 8.95
C VAL A 114 8.19 12.97 9.10
N ASP A 115 8.50 14.08 9.78
CA ASP A 115 9.89 14.49 10.04
C ASP A 115 10.65 13.46 10.88
N ALA A 116 10.01 12.87 11.89
CA ALA A 116 10.58 11.77 12.67
C ALA A 116 10.88 10.54 11.80
N VAL A 117 9.95 10.13 10.93
CA VAL A 117 10.17 9.01 10.00
C VAL A 117 11.27 9.35 8.98
N TYR A 118 11.32 10.57 8.46
CA TYR A 118 12.40 11.00 7.58
C TYR A 118 13.75 10.98 8.29
N SER A 119 13.81 11.46 9.53
CA SER A 119 15.00 11.46 10.38
C SER A 119 15.46 10.05 10.76
N PHE A 120 14.55 9.09 10.91
CA PHE A 120 14.88 7.67 11.05
C PHE A 120 15.77 7.18 9.90
N TYR A 121 15.49 7.57 8.66
CA TYR A 121 16.26 7.18 7.47
C TYR A 121 17.55 7.98 7.22
N LYS A 122 17.86 9.00 8.03
CA LYS A 122 19.15 9.70 7.98
C LYS A 122 20.29 8.88 8.59
N ARG A 123 19.96 7.89 9.42
CA ARG A 123 20.94 6.97 10.01
C ARG A 123 21.37 5.91 9.01
N GLU A 124 22.55 5.35 9.23
CA GLU A 124 23.03 4.21 8.46
C GLU A 124 22.12 2.99 8.68
N PRO A 125 21.71 2.28 7.61
CA PRO A 125 20.81 1.13 7.73
C PRO A 125 21.31 0.05 8.69
N SER A 126 22.62 -0.20 8.72
CA SER A 126 23.23 -1.17 9.65
C SER A 126 23.00 -0.81 11.11
N SER A 127 23.10 0.48 11.47
CA SER A 127 22.87 0.97 12.84
C SER A 127 21.40 0.86 13.24
N ILE A 128 20.49 1.12 12.31
CA ILE A 128 19.05 0.93 12.53
C ILE A 128 18.77 -0.54 12.86
N ILE A 129 19.26 -1.46 12.03
CA ILE A 129 19.08 -2.90 12.23
C ILE A 129 19.70 -3.37 13.55
N GLU A 130 20.91 -2.93 13.88
CA GLU A 130 21.57 -3.27 15.14
C GLU A 130 20.71 -2.86 16.35
N SER A 131 20.15 -1.65 16.34
CA SER A 131 19.24 -1.20 17.41
C SER A 131 17.98 -2.06 17.50
N MET A 132 17.40 -2.45 16.37
CA MET A 132 16.20 -3.29 16.29
C MET A 132 16.45 -4.72 16.77
N GLN A 133 17.66 -5.26 16.56
CA GLN A 133 18.04 -6.62 16.96
C GLN A 133 18.05 -6.82 18.48
N HIS A 134 18.18 -5.74 19.25
CA HIS A 134 18.12 -5.76 20.70
C HIS A 134 16.69 -5.80 21.26
N ASP A 135 15.67 -5.57 20.42
CA ASP A 135 14.28 -5.63 20.86
C ASP A 135 13.83 -7.09 21.11
N PRO A 136 13.12 -7.38 22.22
CA PRO A 136 12.64 -8.73 22.52
C PRO A 136 11.78 -9.38 21.42
N LEU A 137 11.03 -8.58 20.64
CA LEU A 137 10.17 -9.07 19.54
C LEU A 137 10.95 -9.43 18.28
N TRP A 138 12.21 -9.01 18.15
CA TRP A 138 13.00 -9.21 16.92
C TRP A 138 13.03 -10.67 16.47
N THR A 139 13.28 -11.59 17.40
CA THR A 139 13.41 -13.02 17.08
C THR A 139 12.11 -13.66 16.59
N ASP A 140 10.95 -13.20 17.06
CA ASP A 140 9.64 -13.68 16.60
C ASP A 140 9.24 -13.02 15.27
N LEU A 141 9.54 -11.73 15.12
CA LEU A 141 9.32 -10.96 13.90
C LEU A 141 10.04 -11.61 12.71
N VAL A 142 11.35 -11.88 12.86
CA VAL A 142 12.17 -12.48 11.78
C VAL A 142 11.63 -13.84 11.35
N LYS A 143 11.12 -14.65 12.28
CA LYS A 143 10.51 -15.96 11.98
C LYS A 143 9.21 -15.85 11.18
N ASN A 144 8.56 -14.68 11.19
CA ASN A 144 7.25 -14.48 10.59
C ASN A 144 7.26 -13.51 9.39
N LEU A 145 8.41 -13.08 8.87
CA LEU A 145 8.49 -12.09 7.78
C LEU A 145 7.70 -12.42 6.51
N ASN A 146 7.47 -13.71 6.23
CA ASN A 146 6.73 -14.15 5.05
C ASN A 146 5.20 -14.22 5.23
N LYS A 147 4.67 -13.90 6.42
CA LYS A 147 3.24 -13.94 6.70
C LYS A 147 2.54 -12.71 6.11
N LYS A 148 1.26 -12.87 5.76
CA LYS A 148 0.44 -11.81 5.16
C LYS A 148 0.40 -10.55 6.03
N TYR A 149 0.33 -10.70 7.35
CA TYR A 149 0.28 -9.60 8.31
C TYR A 149 1.65 -8.94 8.57
N SER A 150 2.76 -9.47 8.03
CA SER A 150 4.12 -8.97 8.27
C SER A 150 4.41 -7.73 7.44
N ILE A 151 3.59 -6.73 7.71
CA ILE A 151 3.60 -5.37 7.22
C ILE A 151 3.95 -4.48 8.41
N PHE A 152 4.80 -3.50 8.15
CA PHE A 152 5.38 -2.59 9.11
C PHE A 152 4.95 -1.17 8.80
N SER A 153 4.66 -0.39 9.83
CA SER A 153 4.49 1.06 9.75
C SER A 153 5.10 1.72 10.98
N PHE A 154 5.01 3.04 11.06
CA PHE A 154 5.63 3.83 12.12
C PHE A 154 4.58 4.41 13.06
N LEU A 155 4.96 4.54 14.33
CA LEU A 155 4.22 5.30 15.33
C LEU A 155 5.18 6.26 16.01
N LEU A 156 4.83 7.54 16.06
CA LEU A 156 5.57 8.51 16.85
C LEU A 156 5.23 8.30 18.33
N GLU A 157 6.23 8.27 19.20
CA GLU A 157 5.99 8.09 20.64
C GLU A 157 5.04 9.17 21.19
N GLY A 158 3.97 8.70 21.85
CA GLY A 158 2.91 9.55 22.40
C GLY A 158 1.69 9.72 21.50
N ASP A 159 1.79 9.35 20.21
CA ASP A 159 0.65 9.37 19.30
C ASP A 159 -0.25 8.14 19.49
N THR A 160 -1.53 8.28 19.12
CA THR A 160 -2.51 7.20 19.12
C THR A 160 -2.53 6.40 17.83
N ASP A 161 -2.32 7.09 16.70
CA ASP A 161 -2.44 6.55 15.36
C ASP A 161 -1.08 6.47 14.67
N ILE A 162 -0.89 5.40 13.90
CA ILE A 162 0.30 5.23 13.07
C ILE A 162 0.39 6.36 12.03
N VAL A 163 1.61 6.69 11.59
CA VAL A 163 1.83 7.80 10.67
C VAL A 163 1.05 7.60 9.36
N ALA A 164 0.93 6.36 8.89
CA ALA A 164 0.17 6.01 7.68
C ALA A 164 -1.35 6.24 7.77
N CYS A 165 -1.91 6.49 8.96
CA CYS A 165 -3.35 6.76 9.19
C CYS A 165 -3.67 8.25 9.31
N LYS A 166 -2.67 9.13 9.37
CA LYS A 166 -2.88 10.56 9.60
C LYS A 166 -3.56 11.23 8.41
N LYS A 167 -4.77 11.77 8.64
CA LYS A 167 -5.68 12.27 7.59
C LYS A 167 -5.05 13.38 6.75
N GLU A 168 -4.30 14.27 7.38
CA GLU A 168 -3.59 15.38 6.75
C GLU A 168 -2.58 14.91 5.70
N ILE A 169 -1.97 13.73 5.91
CA ILE A 169 -1.00 13.16 4.98
C ILE A 169 -1.74 12.48 3.81
N ILE A 170 -2.84 11.80 4.11
CA ILE A 170 -3.55 10.98 3.13
C ILE A 170 -4.41 11.80 2.14
N ALA A 171 -5.00 12.91 2.58
CA ALA A 171 -5.99 13.66 1.80
C ALA A 171 -5.42 14.44 0.58
N SER A 172 -4.09 14.49 0.40
CA SER A 172 -3.47 15.49 -0.47
C SER A 172 -3.32 15.11 -1.94
N GLU A 173 -3.39 13.84 -2.34
CA GLU A 173 -3.21 13.49 -3.77
C GLU A 173 -4.48 13.73 -4.60
N SER A 174 -4.49 14.87 -5.29
CA SER A 174 -5.32 15.09 -6.47
C SER A 174 -4.83 14.17 -7.59
N TYR A 175 -5.70 13.26 -8.03
CA TYR A 175 -5.51 12.45 -9.23
C TYR A 175 -5.40 13.40 -10.42
N GLY A 176 -4.19 13.54 -10.97
CA GLY A 176 -3.90 14.50 -12.03
C GLY A 176 -4.69 14.24 -13.31
N ASP A 177 -4.98 15.34 -14.03
CA ASP A 177 -5.59 15.32 -15.36
C ASP A 177 -4.77 14.46 -16.32
N ALA A 178 -5.42 13.49 -16.97
CA ALA A 178 -4.79 12.64 -17.97
C ALA A 178 -5.42 12.86 -19.34
N ALA A 179 -4.57 13.16 -20.32
CA ALA A 179 -4.90 13.58 -21.68
C ALA A 179 -5.55 12.51 -22.60
N ASP A 180 -6.13 11.43 -22.05
CA ASP A 180 -6.74 10.34 -22.83
C ASP A 180 -7.94 9.73 -22.09
N GLU A 181 -8.93 10.57 -21.79
CA GLU A 181 -10.18 10.13 -21.17
C GLU A 181 -11.03 9.30 -22.13
N LYS A 182 -11.59 8.19 -21.64
CA LYS A 182 -12.58 7.39 -22.40
C LYS A 182 -13.86 7.27 -21.60
N ILE A 183 -14.96 6.97 -22.29
CA ILE A 183 -16.25 6.74 -21.65
C ILE A 183 -16.15 5.48 -20.80
N CYS A 184 -16.31 5.63 -19.48
CA CYS A 184 -16.39 4.50 -18.55
C CYS A 184 -17.70 3.72 -18.77
N LEU A 185 -17.60 2.39 -18.95
CA LEU A 185 -18.76 1.51 -19.17
C LEU A 185 -19.72 1.42 -17.97
N ILE A 186 -19.28 1.76 -16.76
CA ILE A 186 -20.11 1.73 -15.54
C ILE A 186 -20.81 3.07 -15.31
N LEU A 187 -20.11 4.19 -15.58
CA LEU A 187 -20.57 5.53 -15.23
C LEU A 187 -21.15 6.30 -16.41
N GLY A 188 -20.81 5.94 -17.65
CA GLY A 188 -21.23 6.65 -18.86
C GLY A 188 -20.57 8.02 -19.06
N LYS A 189 -19.59 8.41 -18.21
CA LYS A 189 -18.83 9.67 -18.32
C LYS A 189 -17.39 9.42 -18.77
N HIS A 190 -16.76 10.44 -19.36
CA HIS A 190 -15.34 10.43 -19.67
C HIS A 190 -14.53 10.45 -18.36
N SER A 191 -13.52 9.58 -18.28
CA SER A 191 -12.63 9.47 -17.12
C SER A 191 -11.34 8.74 -17.50
N LYS A 192 -10.31 8.86 -16.66
CA LYS A 192 -9.09 8.07 -16.74
C LYS A 192 -9.38 6.58 -16.52
N ILE A 193 -8.92 5.74 -17.45
CA ILE A 193 -9.22 4.30 -17.49
C ILE A 193 -8.13 3.49 -16.80
N VAL A 194 -8.53 2.49 -16.02
CA VAL A 194 -7.60 1.49 -15.48
C VAL A 194 -7.08 0.57 -16.57
N GLU A 195 -5.76 0.48 -16.71
CA GLU A 195 -5.15 -0.50 -17.62
C GLU A 195 -5.27 -1.93 -17.06
N VAL A 196 -5.17 -2.07 -15.73
CA VAL A 196 -5.21 -3.33 -15.02
C VAL A 196 -6.04 -3.16 -13.74
N THR A 197 -7.04 -4.02 -13.56
CA THR A 197 -7.90 -4.01 -12.37
C THR A 197 -7.23 -4.66 -11.17
N THR A 198 -7.71 -4.30 -9.98
CA THR A 198 -7.34 -4.83 -8.67
C THR A 198 -7.75 -6.29 -8.56
N ALA A 199 -6.89 -7.12 -7.97
CA ALA A 199 -7.28 -8.49 -7.64
C ALA A 199 -8.39 -8.48 -6.58
N THR A 200 -9.45 -9.22 -6.82
CA THR A 200 -10.60 -9.32 -5.92
C THR A 200 -10.69 -10.75 -5.46
N MET A 201 -10.79 -10.97 -4.14
CA MET A 201 -10.96 -12.31 -3.59
C MET A 201 -12.31 -12.88 -4.04
N ILE A 202 -12.27 -13.86 -4.92
CA ILE A 202 -13.44 -14.59 -5.42
C ILE A 202 -13.40 -16.00 -4.82
N SER A 203 -14.44 -16.39 -4.09
CA SER A 203 -14.53 -17.72 -3.47
C SER A 203 -14.33 -18.83 -4.51
N GLY A 204 -13.40 -19.75 -4.23
CA GLY A 204 -13.05 -20.84 -5.14
C GLY A 204 -12.06 -20.46 -6.27
N SER A 205 -11.56 -19.22 -6.29
CA SER A 205 -10.58 -18.75 -7.27
C SER A 205 -9.19 -18.52 -6.66
N GLN A 206 -8.20 -18.21 -7.51
CA GLN A 206 -6.87 -17.81 -7.07
C GLN A 206 -6.90 -16.44 -6.38
N ALA A 207 -6.00 -16.21 -5.42
CA ALA A 207 -5.89 -14.93 -4.71
C ALA A 207 -5.56 -13.73 -5.63
N THR A 208 -5.07 -14.01 -6.84
CA THR A 208 -4.71 -13.02 -7.87
C THR A 208 -5.84 -12.79 -8.89
N ALA A 209 -6.99 -13.46 -8.71
CA ALA A 209 -8.12 -13.34 -9.63
C ALA A 209 -8.67 -11.91 -9.66
N LYS A 210 -9.18 -11.52 -10.83
CA LYS A 210 -9.77 -10.20 -11.07
C LYS A 210 -11.16 -10.39 -11.62
N LEU A 211 -12.10 -9.52 -11.23
CA LEU A 211 -13.47 -9.54 -11.75
C LEU A 211 -13.52 -9.25 -13.26
N VAL A 212 -12.62 -8.39 -13.73
CA VAL A 212 -12.47 -8.05 -15.16
C VAL A 212 -11.00 -8.12 -15.53
N SER A 213 -10.62 -9.03 -16.41
CA SER A 213 -9.25 -9.14 -16.92
C SER A 213 -9.24 -9.64 -18.35
N PHE A 214 -8.23 -9.25 -19.11
CA PHE A 214 -8.02 -9.67 -20.49
C PHE A 214 -6.67 -10.36 -20.60
N GLN A 215 -6.64 -11.50 -21.29
CA GLN A 215 -5.39 -12.17 -21.63
C GLN A 215 -4.67 -11.37 -22.72
N VAL A 216 -3.35 -11.24 -22.58
CA VAL A 216 -2.48 -10.60 -23.58
C VAL A 216 -1.91 -11.68 -24.50
N SER A 217 -1.66 -11.38 -25.77
CA SER A 217 -1.03 -12.30 -26.74
C SER A 217 -1.82 -13.60 -27.00
N SER A 218 -3.13 -13.58 -26.79
CA SER A 218 -4.03 -14.73 -27.02
C SER A 218 -5.19 -14.39 -27.99
N GLY A 219 -5.01 -13.37 -28.84
CA GLY A 219 -6.00 -12.96 -29.85
C GLY A 219 -7.13 -12.04 -29.33
N TYR A 220 -7.06 -11.59 -28.07
CA TYR A 220 -8.08 -10.74 -27.42
C TYR A 220 -7.75 -9.24 -27.43
N ASP A 221 -6.70 -8.83 -28.14
CA ASP A 221 -6.39 -7.41 -28.36
C ASP A 221 -7.37 -6.86 -29.40
N SER A 222 -8.61 -6.61 -28.97
CA SER A 222 -9.70 -6.26 -29.86
C SER A 222 -9.42 -4.90 -30.48
N TYR A 223 -9.36 -4.83 -31.81
CA TYR A 223 -9.22 -3.57 -32.56
C TYR A 223 -8.07 -2.66 -32.08
N GLY A 224 -6.90 -3.25 -31.78
CA GLY A 224 -5.71 -2.51 -31.35
C GLY A 224 -5.74 -2.05 -29.88
N LYS A 225 -6.71 -2.50 -29.08
CA LYS A 225 -6.78 -2.22 -27.64
C LYS A 225 -6.12 -3.33 -26.84
N VAL A 226 -5.45 -2.95 -25.75
CA VAL A 226 -4.72 -3.88 -24.88
C VAL A 226 -5.28 -3.84 -23.46
N LYS A 227 -5.31 -5.00 -22.77
CA LYS A 227 -5.71 -5.12 -21.36
C LYS A 227 -7.05 -4.41 -21.05
N GLY A 228 -7.12 -3.61 -19.97
CA GLY A 228 -8.32 -2.91 -19.51
C GLY A 228 -8.95 -1.95 -20.52
N TYR A 229 -8.22 -1.53 -21.55
CA TYR A 229 -8.81 -0.71 -22.62
C TYR A 229 -9.86 -1.47 -23.44
N ASN A 230 -9.87 -2.81 -23.41
CA ASN A 230 -10.92 -3.63 -24.02
C ASN A 230 -12.29 -3.49 -23.32
N ALA A 231 -12.31 -3.14 -22.02
CA ALA A 231 -13.52 -2.75 -21.30
C ALA A 231 -13.21 -1.51 -20.44
N PRO A 232 -13.33 -0.30 -21.01
CA PRO A 232 -12.97 0.94 -20.33
C PRO A 232 -13.73 1.13 -19.02
N ILE A 233 -13.01 1.06 -17.90
CA ILE A 233 -13.50 1.27 -16.55
C ILE A 233 -12.67 2.39 -15.93
N SER A 234 -13.32 3.40 -15.36
CA SER A 234 -12.62 4.49 -14.67
C SER A 234 -11.98 4.01 -13.38
N GLU A 235 -10.90 4.66 -12.93
CA GLU A 235 -10.29 4.39 -11.61
C GLU A 235 -11.32 4.45 -10.46
N GLU A 236 -12.22 5.45 -10.46
CA GLU A 236 -13.30 5.59 -9.47
C GLU A 236 -14.22 4.35 -9.44
N ALA A 237 -14.73 3.96 -10.61
CA ALA A 237 -15.61 2.81 -10.70
C ALA A 237 -14.91 1.49 -10.36
N GLU A 238 -13.66 1.32 -10.80
CA GLU A 238 -12.83 0.16 -10.48
C GLU A 238 -12.64 0.00 -8.98
N PHE A 239 -12.27 1.09 -8.31
CA PHE A 239 -12.12 1.11 -6.87
C PHE A 239 -13.44 0.71 -6.18
N ALA A 240 -14.54 1.33 -6.58
CA ALA A 240 -15.84 1.13 -5.94
C ALA A 240 -16.35 -0.31 -6.07
N TYR A 241 -16.18 -1.00 -7.20
CA TYR A 241 -16.64 -2.39 -7.29
C TYR A 241 -15.64 -3.42 -6.72
N THR A 242 -14.40 -3.02 -6.42
CA THR A 242 -13.37 -3.90 -5.85
C THR A 242 -13.14 -3.71 -4.34
N THR A 243 -13.81 -2.72 -3.74
CA THR A 243 -13.82 -2.44 -2.30
C THR A 243 -14.97 -3.17 -1.63
#